data_AF-A0A6C1NZF0-F1
#
_entry.id   AF-A0A6C1NZF0-F1
#
_cell.length_a   1.000
_cell.length_b   1.000
_cell.length_c   1.000
_cell.angle_alpha   90.00
_cell.angle_beta   90.00
_cell.angle_gamma   90.00
#
_symmetry.space_group_name_H-M   'P 1'
#
loop_
_entity.id
_entity.type
_entity.pdbx_description
1 polymer ?
#
loop_
_entity_poly.entity_id
_entity_poly.type
_entity_poly.pdbx_seq_one_letter_code
_entity_poly.pdbx_strand_id
1 'polypeptide(L)'
;MLADISLAQIPDAFREPVIKKVETADRAAFKRQYRDIIWTGMGMQGATTMDHLPTSELRARFQALYGNPTQTLEHLVNSPDFRAAECVQFEYWFVVNDSIPIMVLDIDGPFTNGLVYGVASRYIDVMPGIKRALSNKMMGVREMGEYTDYFFSPERNEWYEVSYRDGRFNNKKIDRPARFPRFNF
;
A
#
# COMPACT_ATOMS: atom_id res chain seq x y z
N MET A 1 -32.47 3.14 -28.54
CA MET A 1 -32.50 1.74 -28.09
C MET A 1 -31.05 1.35 -27.83
N LEU A 2 -30.59 1.49 -26.58
CA LEU A 2 -29.22 1.12 -26.20
C LEU A 2 -29.25 -0.39 -25.91
N ALA A 3 -28.37 -1.14 -26.58
CA ALA A 3 -28.27 -2.57 -26.40
C ALA A 3 -27.78 -2.90 -24.99
N ASP A 4 -28.49 -3.79 -24.30
CA ASP A 4 -28.05 -4.45 -23.07
C ASP A 4 -26.81 -5.28 -23.39
N ILE A 5 -25.63 -4.71 -23.17
CA ILE A 5 -24.39 -5.49 -23.19
C ILE A 5 -24.35 -6.28 -21.89
N SER A 6 -24.58 -7.59 -22.00
CA SER A 6 -24.34 -8.52 -20.91
C SER A 6 -22.90 -8.38 -20.41
N LEU A 7 -22.72 -8.23 -19.09
CA LEU A 7 -21.41 -8.23 -18.40
C LEU A 7 -20.54 -9.46 -18.76
N ALA A 8 -21.16 -10.53 -19.28
CA ALA A 8 -20.47 -11.73 -19.77
C ALA A 8 -19.68 -11.52 -21.08
N GLN A 9 -19.94 -10.44 -21.84
CA GLN A 9 -19.33 -10.20 -23.15
C GLN A 9 -18.19 -9.18 -23.17
N ILE A 10 -17.90 -8.52 -22.04
CA ILE A 10 -16.74 -7.62 -21.94
C ILE A 10 -15.49 -8.49 -21.89
N PRO A 11 -14.54 -8.37 -22.85
CA PRO A 11 -13.27 -9.10 -22.78
C PRO A 11 -12.56 -8.76 -21.46
N ASP A 12 -11.88 -9.73 -20.86
CA ASP A 12 -11.33 -9.61 -19.50
C ASP A 12 -10.39 -8.39 -19.33
N ALA A 13 -9.71 -7.98 -20.42
CA ALA A 13 -8.89 -6.77 -20.49
C ALA A 13 -9.66 -5.44 -20.30
N PHE A 14 -10.99 -5.46 -20.40
CA PHE A 14 -11.88 -4.29 -20.25
C PHE A 14 -12.77 -4.36 -19.01
N ARG A 15 -12.74 -5.45 -18.23
CA ARG A 15 -13.46 -5.51 -16.95
C ARG A 15 -12.74 -4.69 -15.89
N GLU A 16 -13.51 -3.99 -15.05
CA GLU A 16 -12.94 -3.27 -13.92
C GLU A 16 -12.29 -4.26 -12.95
N PRO A 17 -11.01 -4.07 -12.57
CA PRO A 17 -10.33 -4.95 -11.65
C PRO A 17 -11.03 -5.05 -10.29
N VAL A 18 -11.28 -6.27 -9.84
CA VAL A 18 -11.78 -6.53 -8.47
C VAL A 18 -10.58 -6.60 -7.55
N ILE A 19 -10.38 -5.56 -6.74
CA ILE A 19 -9.24 -5.41 -5.83
C ILE A 19 -9.69 -5.79 -4.41
N LYS A 20 -9.17 -6.88 -3.86
CA LYS A 20 -9.49 -7.34 -2.49
C LYS A 20 -8.27 -7.17 -1.60
N LYS A 21 -8.42 -6.45 -0.48
CA LYS A 21 -7.35 -6.30 0.52
C LYS A 21 -7.11 -7.62 1.24
N VAL A 22 -5.86 -7.93 1.49
CA VAL A 22 -5.44 -9.01 2.38
C VAL A 22 -5.42 -8.47 3.80
N GLU A 23 -6.13 -9.11 4.71
CA GLU A 23 -6.15 -8.69 6.10
C GLU A 23 -4.89 -9.10 6.85
N THR A 24 -4.61 -8.42 7.97
CA THR A 24 -3.46 -8.70 8.83
C THR A 24 -3.42 -10.18 9.27
N ALA A 25 -4.60 -10.79 9.49
CA ALA A 25 -4.77 -12.19 9.86
C ALA A 25 -4.41 -13.17 8.72
N ASP A 26 -4.59 -12.75 7.47
CA ASP A 26 -4.39 -13.60 6.28
C ASP A 26 -2.98 -13.51 5.70
N ARG A 27 -2.11 -12.66 6.28
CA ARG A 27 -0.73 -12.47 5.82
C ARG A 27 0.04 -13.78 5.67
N ALA A 28 -0.08 -14.68 6.66
CA ALA A 28 0.64 -15.95 6.63
C ALA A 28 0.14 -16.84 5.47
N ALA A 29 -1.16 -16.84 5.19
CA ALA A 29 -1.72 -17.56 4.06
C ALA A 29 -1.27 -16.95 2.73
N PHE A 30 -1.32 -15.62 2.60
CA PHE A 30 -0.85 -14.90 1.41
C PHE A 30 0.63 -15.19 1.11
N LYS A 31 1.51 -15.06 2.12
CA LYS A 31 2.95 -15.37 1.97
C LYS A 31 3.16 -16.82 1.54
N ARG A 32 2.42 -17.77 2.11
CA ARG A 32 2.52 -19.20 1.72
C ARG A 32 2.03 -19.45 0.30
N GLN A 33 0.93 -18.82 -0.12
CA GLN A 33 0.36 -18.99 -1.46
C GLN A 33 1.27 -18.41 -2.54
N TYR A 34 1.96 -17.31 -2.24
CA TYR A 34 2.73 -16.52 -3.19
C TYR A 34 4.24 -16.52 -2.92
N ARG A 35 4.75 -17.52 -2.19
CA ARG A 35 6.16 -17.65 -1.79
C ARG A 35 7.16 -17.65 -2.93
N ASP A 36 6.79 -18.21 -4.08
CA ASP A 36 7.71 -18.40 -5.23
C ASP A 36 7.56 -17.27 -6.27
N ILE A 37 7.00 -16.13 -5.87
CA ILE A 37 6.83 -14.98 -6.75
C ILE A 37 8.10 -14.15 -6.83
N ILE A 38 8.48 -13.84 -8.07
CA ILE A 38 9.45 -12.79 -8.36
C ILE A 38 8.70 -11.46 -8.39
N TRP A 39 8.88 -10.68 -7.34
CA TRP A 39 8.32 -9.33 -7.23
C TRP A 39 9.09 -8.35 -8.12
N THR A 40 8.37 -7.45 -8.77
CA THR A 40 8.96 -6.36 -9.55
C THR A 40 8.15 -5.08 -9.40
N GLY A 41 8.84 -3.94 -9.47
CA GLY A 41 8.23 -2.62 -9.66
C GLY A 41 8.17 -2.21 -11.14
N MET A 42 8.74 -3.01 -12.04
CA MET A 42 8.63 -2.79 -13.49
C MET A 42 7.18 -3.00 -13.94
N GLY A 43 6.71 -2.22 -14.92
CA GLY A 43 5.31 -2.29 -15.38
C GLY A 43 4.38 -1.25 -14.72
N MET A 44 4.85 -0.52 -13.71
CA MET A 44 4.14 0.64 -13.13
C MET A 44 4.27 1.90 -14.00
N GLN A 45 4.57 1.75 -15.30
CA GLN A 45 4.71 2.89 -16.20
C GLN A 45 3.32 3.49 -16.47
N GLY A 46 3.22 4.81 -16.32
CA GLY A 46 1.96 5.55 -16.37
C GLY A 46 1.72 6.31 -15.07
N ALA A 47 1.92 7.61 -15.15
CA ALA A 47 1.60 8.51 -14.05
C ALA A 47 0.08 8.51 -13.83
N THR A 48 -0.30 8.35 -12.58
CA THR A 48 -1.66 8.46 -12.06
C THR A 48 -1.69 9.59 -11.04
N THR A 49 -2.89 10.06 -10.67
CA THR A 49 -3.01 11.12 -9.65
C THR A 49 -2.34 10.71 -8.34
N MET A 50 -2.37 9.42 -7.97
CA MET A 50 -1.70 8.92 -6.77
C MET A 50 -0.20 9.24 -6.73
N ASP A 51 0.50 9.21 -7.86
CA ASP A 51 1.95 9.41 -7.90
C ASP A 51 2.37 10.85 -7.52
N HIS A 52 1.41 11.77 -7.49
CA HIS A 52 1.66 13.19 -7.23
C HIS A 52 1.09 13.66 -5.88
N LEU A 53 0.35 12.82 -5.17
CA LEU A 53 -0.23 13.16 -3.88
C LEU A 53 0.73 12.87 -2.73
N PRO A 54 0.68 13.67 -1.64
CA PRO A 54 1.42 13.37 -0.44
C PRO A 54 1.12 11.96 0.07
N THR A 55 2.16 11.22 0.46
CA THR A 55 2.03 9.86 0.99
C THR A 55 1.08 9.78 2.18
N SER A 56 1.10 10.80 3.04
CA SER A 56 0.22 10.92 4.20
C SER A 56 -1.26 11.04 3.82
N GLU A 57 -1.58 11.74 2.72
CA GLU A 57 -2.94 11.83 2.18
C GLU A 57 -3.37 10.48 1.60
N LEU A 58 -2.49 9.83 0.81
CA LEU A 58 -2.76 8.50 0.28
C LEU A 58 -3.05 7.52 1.41
N ARG A 59 -2.25 7.54 2.48
CA ARG A 59 -2.45 6.69 3.66
C ARG A 59 -3.82 6.90 4.32
N ALA A 60 -4.30 8.14 4.42
CA ALA A 60 -5.63 8.46 4.96
C ALA A 60 -6.77 7.98 4.04
N ARG A 61 -6.59 8.11 2.73
CA ARG A 61 -7.54 7.58 1.73
C ARG A 61 -7.58 6.05 1.74
N PHE A 62 -6.43 5.40 1.90
CA PHE A 62 -6.37 3.95 2.07
C PHE A 62 -7.07 3.51 3.35
N GLN A 63 -6.89 4.25 4.45
CA GLN A 63 -7.61 3.99 5.69
C GLN A 63 -9.13 4.05 5.51
N ALA A 64 -9.62 5.03 4.76
CA ALA A 64 -11.06 5.16 4.48
C ALA A 64 -11.62 3.99 3.66
N LEU A 65 -10.89 3.54 2.64
CA LEU A 65 -11.38 2.49 1.73
C LEU A 65 -11.16 1.07 2.24
N TYR A 66 -10.05 0.86 2.94
CA TYR A 66 -9.50 -0.46 3.20
C TYR A 66 -9.15 -0.69 4.67
N GLY A 67 -9.39 0.31 5.53
CA GLY A 67 -9.04 0.22 6.95
C GLY A 67 -7.54 0.12 7.18
N ASN A 68 -7.14 -0.61 8.22
CA ASN A 68 -5.74 -0.70 8.63
C ASN A 68 -4.85 -1.34 7.56
N PRO A 69 -3.55 -1.00 7.48
CA PRO A 69 -2.61 -1.67 6.61
C PRO A 69 -2.54 -3.18 6.87
N THR A 70 -2.22 -3.94 5.85
CA THR A 70 -1.93 -5.37 6.00
C THR A 70 -0.73 -5.57 6.93
N GLN A 71 0.30 -4.73 6.77
CA GLN A 71 1.51 -4.71 7.57
C GLN A 71 1.92 -3.27 7.87
N THR A 72 2.54 -3.04 9.03
CA THR A 72 3.06 -1.73 9.46
C THR A 72 4.50 -1.91 9.94
N LEU A 73 5.23 -0.81 10.14
CA LEU A 73 6.56 -0.86 10.72
C LEU A 73 6.58 -1.63 12.05
N GLU A 74 5.57 -1.44 12.91
CA GLU A 74 5.44 -2.18 14.17
C GLU A 74 5.41 -3.71 13.98
N HIS A 75 4.76 -4.20 12.93
CA HIS A 75 4.79 -5.62 12.63
C HIS A 75 6.15 -6.09 12.12
N LEU A 76 6.80 -5.26 11.29
CA LEU A 76 8.11 -5.55 10.70
C LEU A 76 9.19 -5.61 11.77
N VAL A 77 9.31 -4.58 12.59
CA VAL A 77 10.34 -4.44 13.63
C VAL A 77 10.28 -5.56 14.69
N ASN A 78 9.13 -6.18 14.87
CA ASN A 78 8.95 -7.32 15.78
C ASN A 78 9.12 -8.69 15.09
N SER A 79 9.44 -8.71 13.80
CA SER A 79 9.77 -9.93 13.06
C SER A 79 11.23 -10.33 13.28
N PRO A 80 11.55 -11.63 13.42
CA PRO A 80 12.94 -12.09 13.60
C PRO A 80 13.86 -11.76 12.43
N ASP A 81 13.31 -11.57 11.23
CA ASP A 81 14.07 -11.32 10.00
C ASP A 81 14.17 -9.84 9.62
N PHE A 82 13.72 -8.92 10.48
CA PHE A 82 13.67 -7.49 10.17
C PHE A 82 15.04 -6.91 9.84
N ARG A 83 15.13 -6.18 8.73
CA ARG A 83 16.30 -5.39 8.39
C ARG A 83 15.96 -3.91 8.47
N ALA A 84 16.87 -3.12 9.03
CA ALA A 84 16.79 -1.66 9.07
C ALA A 84 16.54 -1.00 7.70
N ALA A 85 17.06 -1.60 6.62
CA ALA A 85 16.81 -1.15 5.24
C ALA A 85 15.34 -1.37 4.77
N GLU A 86 14.53 -2.08 5.55
CA GLU A 86 13.12 -2.36 5.34
C GLU A 86 12.23 -1.48 6.23
N CYS A 87 12.65 -0.25 6.53
CA CYS A 87 11.85 0.73 7.29
C CYS A 87 10.65 1.24 6.48
N VAL A 88 9.77 0.32 6.08
CA VAL A 88 8.50 0.57 5.43
C VAL A 88 7.52 1.05 6.51
N GLN A 89 6.91 2.22 6.30
CA GLN A 89 5.91 2.75 7.23
C GLN A 89 4.69 1.82 7.28
N PHE A 90 4.16 1.48 6.10
CA PHE A 90 3.01 0.61 5.95
C PHE A 90 3.00 -0.13 4.62
N GLU A 91 2.30 -1.26 4.58
CA GLU A 91 2.03 -2.04 3.37
C GLU A 91 0.55 -2.43 3.32
N TYR A 92 -0.07 -2.20 2.17
CA TYR A 92 -1.33 -2.79 1.79
C TYR A 92 -1.08 -3.89 0.77
N TRP A 93 -1.53 -5.10 1.06
CA TRP A 93 -1.47 -6.21 0.12
C TRP A 93 -2.85 -6.47 -0.45
N PHE A 94 -2.88 -6.84 -1.72
CA PHE A 94 -4.10 -7.10 -2.45
C PHE A 94 -4.00 -8.39 -3.25
N VAL A 95 -5.15 -9.00 -3.47
CA VAL A 95 -5.36 -9.98 -4.53
C VAL A 95 -6.34 -9.38 -5.52
N VAL A 96 -5.91 -9.21 -6.76
CA VAL A 96 -6.73 -8.68 -7.86
C VAL A 96 -7.23 -9.82 -8.72
N ASN A 97 -8.53 -9.77 -9.05
CA ASN A 97 -9.21 -10.80 -9.83
C ASN A 97 -8.90 -12.23 -9.31
N ASP A 98 -8.89 -12.36 -7.97
CA ASP A 98 -8.68 -13.60 -7.23
C ASP A 98 -7.33 -14.33 -7.42
N SER A 99 -6.39 -13.76 -8.19
CA SER A 99 -5.16 -14.48 -8.57
C SER A 99 -3.90 -13.62 -8.72
N ILE A 100 -4.02 -12.30 -8.79
CA ILE A 100 -2.90 -11.39 -9.03
C ILE A 100 -2.50 -10.73 -7.71
N PRO A 101 -1.38 -11.13 -7.09
CA PRO A 101 -0.92 -10.53 -5.85
C PRO A 101 -0.20 -9.21 -6.13
N ILE A 102 -0.55 -8.19 -5.35
CA ILE A 102 0.02 -6.84 -5.44
C ILE A 102 0.32 -6.33 -4.04
N MET A 103 1.41 -5.59 -3.90
CA MET A 103 1.74 -4.83 -2.70
C MET A 103 1.84 -3.35 -3.04
N VAL A 104 1.30 -2.50 -2.17
CA VAL A 104 1.45 -1.06 -2.20
C VAL A 104 2.08 -0.65 -0.88
N LEU A 105 3.22 0.03 -0.92
CA LEU A 105 4.06 0.26 0.24
C LEU A 105 4.65 1.66 0.26
N ASP A 106 4.88 2.15 1.46
CA ASP A 106 5.55 3.42 1.73
C ASP A 106 6.90 3.18 2.38
N ILE A 107 7.98 3.40 1.62
CA ILE A 107 9.37 3.23 2.06
C ILE A 107 10.04 4.54 2.48
N ASP A 108 9.48 5.68 2.07
CA ASP A 108 10.10 6.99 2.27
C ASP A 108 9.37 7.83 3.34
N GLY A 109 8.22 7.33 3.81
CA GLY A 109 7.45 7.89 4.89
C GLY A 109 6.65 9.13 4.48
N PRO A 110 6.32 10.01 5.44
CA PRO A 110 5.40 11.13 5.21
C PRO A 110 6.02 12.31 4.43
N PHE A 111 7.25 12.16 3.94
CA PHE A 111 8.05 13.26 3.38
C PHE A 111 7.99 13.33 1.86
N THR A 112 7.39 12.34 1.22
CA THR A 112 7.38 12.18 -0.23
C THR A 112 5.95 12.15 -0.77
N ASN A 113 5.88 12.04 -2.09
CA ASN A 113 4.64 11.84 -2.83
C ASN A 113 4.64 10.44 -3.45
N GLY A 114 3.45 9.91 -3.66
CA GLY A 114 3.29 8.61 -4.28
C GLY A 114 3.61 7.45 -3.35
N LEU A 115 3.59 6.24 -3.92
CA LEU A 115 3.87 4.99 -3.21
C LEU A 115 4.68 4.06 -4.11
N VAL A 116 5.35 3.10 -3.49
CA VAL A 116 5.99 2.00 -4.21
C VAL A 116 4.98 0.88 -4.40
N TYR A 117 5.06 0.23 -5.57
CA TYR A 117 4.17 -0.85 -5.95
C TYR A 117 5.00 -2.07 -6.34
N GLY A 118 4.59 -3.24 -5.85
CA GLY A 118 5.15 -4.53 -6.19
C GLY A 118 4.10 -5.44 -6.79
N VAL A 119 4.45 -6.15 -7.87
CA VAL A 119 3.61 -7.19 -8.48
C VAL A 119 4.44 -8.39 -8.88
N ALA A 120 3.79 -9.54 -9.03
CA ALA A 120 4.41 -10.68 -9.69
C ALA A 120 4.81 -10.32 -11.13
N SER A 121 6.08 -10.58 -11.49
CA SER A 121 6.64 -10.25 -12.82
C SER A 121 5.85 -10.79 -14.00
N ARG A 122 5.11 -11.89 -13.82
CA ARG A 122 4.24 -12.47 -14.86
C ARG A 122 2.99 -11.65 -15.18
N TYR A 123 2.68 -10.61 -14.40
CA TYR A 123 1.48 -9.77 -14.56
C TYR A 123 1.81 -8.30 -14.89
N ILE A 124 3.02 -8.02 -15.39
CA ILE A 124 3.46 -6.65 -15.68
C ILE A 124 2.54 -5.91 -16.67
N ASP A 125 1.99 -6.60 -17.67
CA ASP A 125 1.23 -5.98 -18.75
C ASP A 125 -0.17 -5.50 -18.32
N VAL A 126 -0.75 -6.13 -17.29
CA VAL A 126 -2.07 -5.75 -16.77
C VAL A 126 -1.98 -4.65 -15.70
N MET A 127 -0.77 -4.36 -15.22
CA MET A 127 -0.56 -3.46 -14.10
C MET A 127 -1.01 -2.01 -14.34
N PRO A 128 -0.77 -1.38 -15.51
CA PRO A 128 -1.24 -0.01 -15.73
C PRO A 128 -2.75 0.14 -15.55
N GLY A 129 -3.52 -0.88 -15.96
CA GLY A 129 -4.97 -0.93 -15.77
C GLY A 129 -5.38 -1.02 -14.30
N ILE A 130 -4.68 -1.86 -13.52
CA ILE A 130 -4.91 -2.02 -12.09
C ILE A 130 -4.55 -0.75 -11.33
N LYS A 131 -3.39 -0.15 -11.61
CA LYS A 131 -2.96 1.12 -10.99
C LYS A 131 -3.97 2.23 -11.25
N ARG A 132 -4.46 2.36 -12.48
CA ARG A 132 -5.50 3.34 -12.83
C ARG A 132 -6.82 3.09 -12.09
N ALA A 133 -7.27 1.83 -12.01
CA ALA A 133 -8.48 1.48 -11.27
C ALA A 133 -8.36 1.80 -9.77
N LEU A 134 -7.21 1.45 -9.16
CA LEU A 134 -6.92 1.80 -7.77
C LEU A 134 -6.89 3.32 -7.56
N SER A 135 -6.21 4.06 -8.45
CA SER A 135 -6.15 5.52 -8.40
C SER A 135 -7.55 6.14 -8.45
N ASN A 136 -8.41 5.66 -9.36
CA ASN A 136 -9.78 6.15 -9.46
C ASN A 136 -10.58 5.91 -8.17
N LYS A 137 -10.48 4.71 -7.57
CA LYS A 137 -11.11 4.39 -6.28
C LYS A 137 -10.62 5.33 -5.18
N MET A 138 -9.31 5.53 -5.07
CA MET A 138 -8.68 6.42 -4.10
C MET A 138 -9.12 7.88 -4.26
N MET A 139 -9.28 8.36 -5.50
CA MET A 139 -9.72 9.73 -5.78
C MET A 139 -11.22 9.92 -5.52
N GLY A 140 -12.01 8.85 -5.54
CA GLY A 140 -13.42 8.86 -5.15
C GLY A 140 -13.66 9.02 -3.65
N VAL A 141 -12.63 8.90 -2.80
CA VAL A 141 -12.75 9.07 -1.35
C VAL A 141 -13.07 10.54 -1.02
N ARG A 142 -14.22 10.75 -0.38
CA ARG A 142 -14.69 12.07 0.08
C ARG A 142 -14.28 12.39 1.51
N GLU A 143 -14.27 11.36 2.36
CA GLU A 143 -13.91 11.46 3.77
C GLU A 143 -12.70 10.58 4.03
N MET A 144 -11.63 11.17 4.57
CA MET A 144 -10.39 10.46 4.86
C MET A 144 -10.49 9.70 6.18
N GLY A 145 -9.85 8.54 6.26
CA GLY A 145 -9.82 7.72 7.46
C GLY A 145 -8.69 8.13 8.38
N GLU A 146 -9.00 8.21 9.68
CA GLU A 146 -8.00 8.53 10.70
C GLU A 146 -7.00 7.39 10.92
N TYR A 147 -5.73 7.73 11.07
CA TYR A 147 -4.68 6.76 11.35
C TYR A 147 -3.58 7.33 12.24
N THR A 148 -2.79 6.45 12.82
CA THR A 148 -1.54 6.77 13.51
C THR A 148 -0.56 5.65 13.24
N ASP A 149 0.51 5.97 12.53
CA ASP A 149 1.58 5.05 12.17
C ASP A 149 2.92 5.55 12.75
N TYR A 150 3.93 4.69 12.69
CA TYR A 150 5.30 5.02 13.05
C TYR A 150 6.21 4.85 11.85
N PHE A 151 7.11 5.80 11.67
CA PHE A 151 8.14 5.75 10.63
C PHE A 151 9.50 6.01 11.23
N PHE A 152 10.51 5.28 10.77
CA PHE A 152 11.90 5.60 11.04
C PHE A 152 12.54 6.06 9.74
N SER A 153 13.09 7.27 9.75
CA SER A 153 13.82 7.82 8.60
C SER A 153 15.30 7.42 8.70
N PRO A 154 15.80 6.51 7.84
CA PRO A 154 17.20 6.09 7.89
C PRO A 154 18.16 7.23 7.56
N GLU A 155 17.78 8.08 6.60
CA GLU A 155 18.57 9.25 6.19
C GLU A 155 18.81 10.25 7.33
N ARG A 156 17.82 10.40 8.22
CA ARG A 156 17.86 11.34 9.34
C ARG A 156 18.27 10.69 10.65
N ASN A 157 18.23 9.35 10.71
CA ASN A 157 18.35 8.56 11.94
C ASN A 157 17.33 9.01 13.02
N GLU A 158 16.07 9.22 12.61
CA GLU A 158 15.02 9.82 13.44
C GLU A 158 13.71 9.05 13.38
N TRP A 159 12.99 9.02 14.50
CA TRP A 159 11.67 8.42 14.63
C TRP A 159 10.57 9.48 14.51
N TYR A 160 9.48 9.08 13.85
CA TYR A 160 8.33 9.91 13.59
C TYR A 160 7.04 9.16 13.93
N GLU A 161 6.11 9.87 14.56
CA GLU A 161 4.69 9.53 14.61
C GLU A 161 3.99 10.28 13.49
N VAL A 162 3.31 9.54 12.62
CA VAL A 162 2.63 10.06 11.43
C VAL A 162 1.15 9.79 11.59
N SER A 163 0.32 10.83 11.49
CA SER A 163 -1.11 10.67 11.71
C SER A 163 -1.96 11.58 10.85
N TYR A 164 -3.18 11.14 10.59
CA TYR A 164 -4.31 12.00 10.23
C TYR A 164 -5.39 11.83 11.30
N ARG A 165 -5.75 12.91 11.98
CA ARG A 165 -6.75 12.94 13.06
C ARG A 165 -7.42 14.30 13.12
N ASP A 166 -8.71 14.35 13.39
CA ASP A 166 -9.50 15.58 13.52
C ASP A 166 -9.32 16.51 12.29
N GLY A 167 -9.23 15.92 11.10
CA GLY A 167 -9.05 16.66 9.85
C GLY A 167 -7.63 17.20 9.60
N ARG A 168 -6.63 16.83 10.42
CA ARG A 168 -5.28 17.39 10.35
C ARG A 168 -4.22 16.30 10.15
N PHE A 169 -3.28 16.56 9.25
CA PHE A 169 -2.06 15.78 9.12
C PHE A 169 -1.03 16.24 10.15
N ASN A 170 -0.35 15.29 10.77
CA ASN A 170 0.73 15.55 11.70
C ASN A 170 1.90 14.61 11.42
N ASN A 171 3.10 15.15 11.56
CA ASN A 171 4.35 14.43 11.48
C ASN A 171 5.25 14.91 12.61
N LYS A 172 5.25 14.16 13.71
CA LYS A 172 5.91 14.55 14.95
C LYS A 172 7.17 13.72 15.13
N LYS A 173 8.32 14.38 15.23
CA LYS A 173 9.55 13.73 15.71
C LYS A 173 9.33 13.23 17.14
N ILE A 174 9.65 11.97 17.37
CA ILE A 174 9.52 11.30 18.66
C ILE A 174 10.80 10.56 19.01
N ASP A 175 10.92 10.14 20.27
CA ASP A 175 11.85 9.07 20.61
C ASP A 175 11.35 7.74 20.05
N ARG A 176 12.28 6.81 19.84
CA ARG A 176 11.94 5.42 19.46
C ARG A 176 10.89 4.86 20.42
N PRO A 177 9.76 4.34 19.91
CA PRO A 177 8.75 3.72 20.77
C PRO A 177 9.33 2.61 21.64
N ALA A 178 9.02 2.61 22.94
CA ALA A 178 9.60 1.68 23.91
C ALA A 178 9.33 0.20 23.57
N ARG A 179 8.19 -0.08 22.93
CA ARG A 179 7.77 -1.42 22.49
C ARG A 179 8.50 -1.92 21.24
N PHE A 180 9.21 -1.06 20.52
CA PHE A 180 10.03 -1.50 19.41
C PHE A 180 11.37 -1.98 19.97
N PRO A 181 11.97 -3.04 19.40
CA PRO A 181 13.34 -3.41 19.76
C PRO A 181 14.35 -2.32 19.40
N ARG A 182 15.55 -2.44 19.97
CA ARG A 182 16.70 -1.67 19.48
C ARG A 182 17.27 -2.41 18.28
N PHE A 183 17.46 -1.72 17.17
CA PHE A 183 18.13 -2.24 15.99
C PHE A 183 19.40 -1.44 15.79
N ASN A 184 20.49 -2.13 15.45
CA ASN A 184 21.71 -1.49 14.99
C ASN A 184 21.57 -1.31 13.47
N PHE A 185 21.77 -0.08 13.01
CA PHE A 185 21.80 0.28 11.59
C PHE A 185 23.21 0.11 11.03
#